data_AF-A0A7S2MEQ5-F1
#
_entry.id   AF-A0A7S2MEQ5-F1
#
_cell.length_a   1.000
_cell.length_b   1.000
_cell.length_c   1.000
_cell.angle_alpha   90.00
_cell.angle_beta   90.00
_cell.angle_gamma   90.00
#
_symmetry.space_group_name_H-M   'P 1'
#
loop_
_entity.id
_entity.type
_entity.pdbx_description
1 polymer ?
#
loop_
_entity_poly.entity_id
_entity_poly.type
_entity_poly.pdbx_seq_one_letter_code
_entity_poly.pdbx_strand_id
1 'polypeptide(L)'
;SNVVWGRRFHHAVGRCFYLIDGTLRNKGLLARIFCDAFEGPHGGLRDTSRSTIDRLMQRGDSVCIIPGAYQEATLFKHGHDRVAVQQRKGFIKMCLRYG
;
A
#
# COMPACT_ATOMS: atom_id res chain seq x y z
N SER A 1 -10.07 15.78 -3.98
CA SER A 1 -10.64 14.50 -4.45
C SER A 1 -9.59 13.42 -4.28
N ASN A 2 -9.96 12.19 -3.86
CA ASN A 2 -8.99 11.12 -3.63
C ASN A 2 -8.30 10.70 -4.95
N VAL A 3 -7.15 11.30 -5.23
CA VAL A 3 -6.35 11.09 -6.46
C VAL A 3 -5.98 9.62 -6.65
N VAL A 4 -5.83 8.91 -5.54
CA VAL A 4 -5.46 7.49 -5.43
C VAL A 4 -6.50 6.54 -6.05
N TRP A 5 -7.78 6.93 -6.08
CA TRP A 5 -8.85 6.15 -6.72
C TRP A 5 -9.19 6.64 -8.14
N GLY A 6 -8.44 7.63 -8.65
CA GLY A 6 -8.70 8.22 -9.96
C GLY A 6 -8.19 7.34 -11.11
N ARG A 7 -8.92 7.33 -12.23
CA ARG A 7 -8.49 6.59 -13.45
C ARG A 7 -7.10 6.98 -13.93
N ARG A 8 -6.72 8.25 -13.80
CA ARG A 8 -5.39 8.75 -14.19
C ARG A 8 -4.27 8.09 -13.40
N PHE A 9 -4.47 7.87 -12.10
CA PHE A 9 -3.51 7.18 -11.25
C PHE A 9 -3.34 5.72 -11.71
N HIS A 10 -4.45 4.98 -11.81
CA HIS A 10 -4.41 3.58 -12.25
C HIS A 10 -3.91 3.38 -13.69
N HIS A 11 -4.05 4.38 -14.57
CA HIS A 11 -3.43 4.35 -15.88
C HIS A 11 -1.90 4.50 -15.81
N ALA A 12 -1.38 5.29 -14.85
CA ALA A 12 0.05 5.50 -14.68
C ALA A 12 0.73 4.34 -13.93
N VAL A 13 0.11 3.81 -12.86
CA VAL A 13 0.70 2.76 -12.01
C VAL A 13 0.26 1.34 -12.36
N GLY A 14 -0.72 1.20 -13.27
CA GLY A 14 -1.34 -0.09 -13.60
C GLY A 14 -2.11 -0.68 -12.41
N ARG A 15 -1.84 -1.96 -12.11
CA ARG A 15 -2.43 -2.66 -10.96
C ARG A 15 -1.71 -2.26 -9.68
N CYS A 16 -2.45 -1.66 -8.75
CA CYS A 16 -1.91 -1.17 -7.47
C CYS A 16 -2.63 -1.80 -6.28
N PHE A 17 -1.85 -2.43 -5.40
CA PHE A 17 -2.36 -3.03 -4.17
C PHE A 17 -2.07 -2.14 -2.95
N TYR A 18 -3.13 -1.82 -2.21
CA TYR A 18 -3.04 -1.02 -1.00
C TYR A 18 -2.80 -1.95 0.20
N LEU A 19 -1.68 -1.71 0.86
CA LEU A 19 -1.25 -2.50 2.01
C LEU A 19 -1.92 -1.94 3.26
N ILE A 20 -2.75 -2.77 3.87
CA ILE A 20 -3.44 -2.52 5.14
C ILE A 20 -2.85 -3.42 6.22
N ASP A 21 -3.00 -3.00 7.47
CA ASP A 21 -2.50 -3.76 8.59
C ASP A 21 -3.06 -5.19 8.61
N GLY A 22 -2.18 -6.17 8.79
CA GLY A 22 -2.54 -7.58 8.78
C GLY A 22 -3.51 -7.96 9.89
N THR A 23 -3.48 -7.30 11.05
CA THR A 23 -4.45 -7.53 12.12
C THR A 23 -5.83 -6.99 11.77
N LEU A 24 -5.92 -5.89 11.02
CA LEU A 24 -7.19 -5.36 10.51
C LEU A 24 -7.78 -6.27 9.41
N ARG A 25 -6.96 -6.72 8.45
CA ARG A 25 -7.41 -7.60 7.35
C ARG A 25 -7.79 -9.00 7.83
N ASN A 26 -7.00 -9.55 8.76
CA ASN A 26 -7.13 -10.95 9.21
C ASN A 26 -7.90 -11.11 10.52
N LYS A 27 -8.48 -10.03 11.09
CA LYS A 27 -9.23 -10.08 12.36
C LYS A 27 -10.44 -11.03 12.32
N GLY A 28 -10.96 -11.31 11.12
CA GLY A 28 -12.09 -12.22 10.94
C GLY A 28 -12.42 -12.47 9.47
N LEU A 29 -13.19 -13.52 9.22
CA LEU A 29 -13.56 -13.96 7.87
C LEU A 29 -14.29 -12.85 7.07
N LEU A 30 -15.17 -12.10 7.72
CA LEU A 30 -15.90 -10.99 7.10
C LEU A 30 -15.00 -9.84 6.67
N ALA A 31 -14.00 -9.48 7.47
CA ALA A 31 -13.05 -8.42 7.11
C ALA A 31 -12.23 -8.82 5.87
N ARG A 32 -11.85 -10.11 5.78
CA ARG A 32 -11.13 -10.65 4.64
C ARG A 32 -11.99 -10.69 3.38
N ILE A 33 -13.22 -11.20 3.47
CA ILE A 33 -14.18 -11.22 2.36
C ILE A 33 -14.46 -9.81 1.87
N PHE A 34 -14.69 -8.86 2.78
CA PHE A 34 -14.88 -7.46 2.42
C PHE A 34 -13.67 -6.93 1.66
N CYS A 35 -12.45 -7.10 2.18
CA CYS A 35 -11.22 -6.65 1.50
C CYS A 35 -11.01 -7.30 0.13
N ASP A 36 -11.34 -8.58 -0.01
CA ASP A 36 -11.19 -9.33 -1.26
C ASP A 36 -12.26 -8.90 -2.28
N ALA A 37 -13.44 -8.46 -1.84
CA ALA A 37 -14.45 -7.88 -2.73
C ALA A 37 -14.03 -6.53 -3.37
N PHE A 38 -13.06 -5.83 -2.77
CA PHE A 38 -12.45 -4.63 -3.36
C PHE A 38 -11.31 -4.97 -4.33
N GLU A 39 -10.98 -6.25 -4.52
CA GLU A 39 -10.03 -6.64 -5.55
C GLU A 39 -10.69 -6.65 -6.93
N GLY A 40 -10.08 -5.92 -7.85
CA GLY A 40 -10.56 -5.80 -9.22
C GLY A 40 -9.40 -5.67 -10.21
N PRO A 41 -9.71 -5.32 -11.47
CA PRO A 41 -8.71 -5.23 -12.54
C PRO A 41 -7.62 -4.16 -12.29
N HIS A 42 -7.84 -3.25 -11.35
CA HIS A 42 -6.91 -2.17 -11.00
C HIS A 42 -6.13 -2.42 -9.69
N GLY A 43 -6.28 -3.59 -9.08
CA GLY A 43 -5.64 -3.97 -7.81
C GLY A 43 -6.65 -4.16 -6.69
N GLY A 44 -6.23 -4.03 -5.43
CA GLY A 44 -7.08 -4.32 -4.27
C GLY A 44 -6.38 -4.13 -2.92
N LEU A 45 -6.97 -4.66 -1.86
CA LEU A 45 -6.43 -4.57 -0.50
C LEU A 45 -5.65 -5.83 -0.13
N ARG A 46 -4.47 -5.65 0.47
CA ARG A 46 -3.56 -6.73 0.88
C ARG A 46 -2.92 -6.44 2.23
N ASP A 47 -2.52 -7.48 2.95
CA ASP A 47 -1.81 -7.32 4.20
C ASP A 47 -0.36 -6.89 3.98
N THR A 48 0.23 -6.29 5.02
CA THR A 48 1.62 -5.83 5.04
C THR A 48 2.66 -6.94 5.29
N SER A 49 2.29 -8.23 5.22
CA SER A 49 3.26 -9.30 5.45
C SER A 49 4.33 -9.34 4.37
N ARG A 50 5.56 -9.72 4.77
CA ARG A 50 6.69 -9.80 3.85
C ARG A 50 6.42 -10.71 2.66
N SER A 51 5.81 -11.87 2.88
CA SER A 51 5.48 -12.83 1.82
C SER A 51 4.48 -12.25 0.81
N THR A 52 3.47 -11.52 1.28
CA THR A 52 2.52 -10.81 0.41
C THR A 52 3.23 -9.77 -0.43
N ILE A 53 4.08 -8.92 0.17
CA ILE A 53 4.80 -7.87 -0.54
C ILE A 53 5.80 -8.48 -1.54
N ASP A 54 6.59 -9.47 -1.13
CA ASP A 54 7.53 -10.20 -2.02
C ASP A 54 6.77 -10.76 -3.24
N ARG A 55 5.62 -11.41 -3.03
CA ARG A 55 4.81 -11.98 -4.12
C ARG A 55 4.27 -10.92 -5.07
N LEU A 56 3.79 -9.79 -4.56
CA LEU A 56 3.23 -8.71 -5.39
C LEU A 56 4.34 -8.04 -6.22
N MET A 57 5.44 -7.69 -5.57
CA MET A 57 6.57 -7.04 -6.24
C MET A 57 7.24 -7.96 -7.28
N GLN A 58 7.37 -9.27 -7.00
CA GLN A 58 7.87 -10.25 -7.99
C GLN A 58 6.99 -10.37 -9.24
N ARG A 59 5.69 -10.09 -9.12
CA ARG A 59 4.76 -10.09 -10.26
C ARG A 59 4.79 -8.78 -11.06
N GLY A 60 5.54 -7.77 -10.59
CA GLY A 60 5.53 -6.43 -11.15
C GLY A 60 4.28 -5.64 -10.81
N ASP A 61 3.48 -6.07 -9.83
CA ASP A 61 2.33 -5.30 -9.36
C ASP A 61 2.81 -4.13 -8.48
N SER A 62 2.20 -2.95 -8.65
CA SER A 62 2.47 -1.79 -7.81
C SER A 62 1.92 -2.02 -6.40
N VAL A 63 2.61 -1.51 -5.38
CA VAL A 63 2.13 -1.54 -4.00
C VAL A 63 2.16 -0.15 -3.38
N CYS A 64 1.14 0.16 -2.58
CA CYS A 64 1.00 1.44 -1.90
C CYS A 64 0.77 1.21 -0.41
N ILE A 65 1.54 1.89 0.44
CA ILE A 65 1.22 2.04 1.86
C ILE A 65 0.49 3.35 2.04
N ILE A 66 -0.65 3.29 2.74
CA ILE A 66 -1.34 4.49 3.20
C ILE A 66 -0.77 4.84 4.58
N PRO A 67 0.05 5.91 4.69
CA PRO A 67 0.48 6.38 6.00
C PRO A 67 -0.73 6.94 6.75
N GLY A 68 -0.95 6.49 7.98
CA GLY A 68 -2.24 6.71 8.65
C GLY A 68 -2.21 6.76 10.17
N ALA A 69 -1.02 6.64 10.79
CA ALA A 69 -0.90 6.72 12.24
C ALA A 69 -0.04 7.94 12.64
N TYR A 70 -0.34 8.53 13.80
CA TYR A 70 0.33 9.68 14.41
C TYR A 70 1.87 9.61 14.44
N GLN A 71 2.44 8.39 14.34
CA GLN A 71 3.89 8.14 14.26
C GLN A 71 4.52 8.43 12.89
N GLU A 72 3.72 8.78 11.88
CA GLU A 72 4.16 9.18 10.55
C GLU A 72 3.86 10.66 10.35
N ALA A 73 4.76 11.51 10.85
CA ALA A 73 4.67 12.93 10.59
C ALA A 73 5.06 13.20 9.13
N THR A 74 4.08 13.60 8.32
CA THR A 74 4.32 14.17 6.99
C THR A 74 4.70 15.63 7.17
N LEU A 75 5.99 15.94 7.03
CA LEU A 75 6.49 17.32 6.97
C LEU A 75 6.41 17.77 5.52
N PHE A 76 5.39 18.56 5.21
CA PHE A 76 5.25 19.18 3.90
C PHE A 76 5.98 20.54 3.89
N LYS A 77 6.98 20.68 3.01
CA LYS A 77 7.52 21.98 2.58
C LYS A 77 7.32 22.08 1.08
N HIS A 78 6.97 23.25 0.56
CA HIS A 78 6.81 23.42 -0.89
C HIS A 78 8.04 22.90 -1.66
N GLY A 79 7.83 21.98 -2.60
CA GLY A 79 8.88 21.30 -3.37
C GLY A 79 9.58 20.12 -2.67
N HIS A 80 9.22 19.81 -1.42
CA HIS A 80 9.82 18.72 -0.64
C HIS A 80 8.79 17.98 0.21
N ASP A 81 8.46 16.77 -0.20
CA ASP A 81 7.67 15.83 0.60
C ASP A 81 8.59 15.00 1.49
N ARG A 82 8.50 15.19 2.81
CA ARG A 82 9.24 14.39 3.80
C ARG A 82 8.27 13.59 4.64
N VAL A 83 8.38 12.26 4.58
CA VAL A 83 7.61 11.35 5.43
C VAL A 83 8.55 10.73 6.45
N ALA A 84 8.33 10.99 7.73
CA ALA A 84 9.06 10.32 8.80
C ALA A 84 8.48 8.92 9.03
N VAL A 85 9.22 7.88 8.66
CA VAL A 85 8.78 6.49 8.75
C VAL A 85 9.53 5.76 9.87
N GLN A 86 8.96 5.68 11.07
CA GLN A 86 9.64 5.08 12.22
C GLN A 86 9.62 3.54 12.19
N GLN A 87 8.44 2.94 11.96
CA GLN A 87 8.19 1.49 12.12
C GLN A 87 8.12 0.71 10.80
N ARG A 88 8.23 1.37 9.63
CA ARG A 88 8.05 0.71 8.31
C ARG A 88 9.33 0.64 7.46
N LYS A 89 10.51 0.59 8.10
CA LYS A 89 11.81 0.39 7.41
C LYS A 89 11.84 -0.85 6.52
N GLY A 90 11.09 -1.90 6.89
CA GLY A 90 10.95 -3.11 6.08
C GLY A 90 10.33 -2.85 4.71
N PHE A 91 9.33 -1.98 4.61
CA PHE A 91 8.73 -1.60 3.34
C PHE A 91 9.72 -0.86 2.44
N ILE A 92 10.47 0.09 2.99
CA ILE A 92 11.50 0.83 2.23
C ILE A 92 12.55 -0.12 1.67
N LYS A 93 13.02 -1.08 2.48
CA LYS A 93 13.96 -2.12 2.01
C LYS A 93 13.39 -2.95 0.85
N MET A 94 12.09 -3.23 0.90
CA MET A 94 11.40 -3.99 -0.15
C MET A 94 11.30 -3.17 -1.44
N CYS A 95 10.90 -1.90 -1.37
CA CYS A 95 10.94 -0.99 -2.52
C CYS A 95 12.35 -0.97 -3.14
N LEU A 96 13.38 -0.68 -2.35
CA LEU A 96 14.77 -0.64 -2.84
C LEU A 96 15.24 -1.95 -3.49
N ARG A 97 14.69 -3.10 -3.07
CA ARG A 97 15.05 -4.41 -3.64
C ARG A 97 14.42 -4.65 -5.01
N TYR A 98 13.22 -4.13 -5.24
CA TYR A 98 12.41 -4.45 -6.42
C TYR A 98 12.29 -3.28 -7.42
N GLY A 99 12.66 -2.05 -7.04
CA GLY A 99 12.74 -0.88 -7.91
C GLY A 99 11.73 0.21 -7.55
#